data_AF-A0A920T5D7-F1
#
_entry.id   AF-A0A920T5D7-F1
#
_cell.length_a   1.000
_cell.length_b   1.000
_cell.length_c   1.000
_cell.angle_alpha   90.00
_cell.angle_beta   90.00
_cell.angle_gamma   90.00
#
_symmetry.space_group_name_H-M   'P 1'
#
loop_
_entity.id
_entity.type
_entity.pdbx_description
1 polymer ?
#
loop_
_entity_poly.entity_id
_entity_poly.type
_entity_poly.pdbx_seq_one_letter_code
_entity_poly.pdbx_strand_id
1 'polypeptide(L)'
;MKKIIVILFFGLLIAQNNEINSLSEHLKPFERYLGKTFKGEFATSTKEKPVFDVSHWERALNGRAIRIMHSVNDGEYGGESIITWDVKKNSLVSSYFTTAGFTTNAYYILRTIN
;
A
#
# COMPACT_ATOMS: atom_id res chain seq x y z
N MET A 1 21.21 -37.55 -14.00
CA MET A 1 21.21 -36.93 -12.65
C MET A 1 21.49 -35.43 -12.66
N LYS A 2 22.56 -34.94 -13.32
CA LYS A 2 22.86 -33.48 -13.41
C LYS A 2 21.70 -32.61 -13.95
N LYS A 3 20.98 -33.08 -14.98
CA LYS A 3 19.81 -32.36 -15.54
C LYS A 3 18.61 -32.28 -14.58
N ILE A 4 18.43 -33.27 -13.70
CA ILE A 4 17.34 -33.30 -12.70
C ILE A 4 17.64 -32.32 -11.56
N ILE A 5 18.92 -32.23 -11.14
CA ILE A 5 19.37 -31.27 -10.11
C ILE A 5 19.16 -29.82 -10.59
N VAL A 6 19.39 -29.51 -11.87
CA VAL A 6 19.19 -28.17 -12.45
C VAL A 6 17.70 -27.77 -12.44
N ILE A 7 16.78 -28.70 -12.75
CA ILE A 7 15.33 -28.43 -12.74
C ILE A 7 14.81 -28.19 -11.32
N LEU A 8 15.30 -28.95 -10.33
CA LEU A 8 14.97 -28.76 -8.91
C LEU A 8 15.44 -27.40 -8.38
N PHE A 9 16.64 -26.95 -8.79
CA PHE A 9 17.16 -25.64 -8.40
C PHE A 9 16.34 -24.49 -9.00
N PHE A 10 15.91 -24.60 -10.25
CA PHE A 10 15.09 -23.58 -10.91
C PHE A 10 13.68 -23.48 -10.30
N GLY A 11 13.08 -24.60 -9.92
CA GLY A 11 11.77 -24.62 -9.25
C GLY A 11 11.77 -23.96 -7.86
N LEU A 12 12.85 -24.12 -7.08
CA LEU A 12 12.98 -23.48 -5.77
C LEU A 12 13.07 -21.95 -5.86
N LEU A 13 13.76 -21.42 -6.87
CA LEU A 13 13.92 -19.97 -7.07
C LEU A 13 12.58 -19.28 -7.38
N ILE A 14 11.70 -19.94 -8.14
CA ILE A 14 10.38 -19.41 -8.48
C ILE A 14 9.46 -19.39 -7.24
N ALA A 15 9.51 -20.42 -6.41
CA ALA A 15 8.69 -20.50 -5.19
C ALA A 15 9.07 -19.41 -4.16
N GLN A 16 10.36 -19.13 -3.96
CA GLN A 16 10.81 -18.05 -3.06
C GLN A 16 10.36 -16.67 -3.53
N ASN A 17 10.33 -16.43 -4.85
CA ASN A 17 9.87 -15.15 -5.41
C ASN A 17 8.38 -14.89 -5.13
N ASN A 18 7.54 -15.91 -5.03
CA ASN A 18 6.11 -15.73 -4.76
C ASN A 18 5.84 -15.32 -3.30
N GLU A 19 6.55 -15.92 -2.34
CA GLU A 19 6.48 -15.55 -0.92
C GLU A 19 6.97 -14.11 -0.69
N ILE A 20 8.12 -13.75 -1.27
CA ILE A 20 8.71 -12.40 -1.18
C ILE A 20 7.77 -11.31 -1.73
N ASN A 21 6.87 -11.65 -2.66
CA ASN A 21 5.97 -10.69 -3.30
C ASN A 21 4.55 -10.66 -2.73
N SER A 22 4.22 -11.56 -1.82
CA SER A 22 2.88 -11.61 -1.21
C SER A 22 2.70 -10.58 -0.09
N LEU A 23 1.45 -10.21 0.18
CA LEU A 23 1.09 -9.45 1.36
C LEU A 23 0.93 -10.39 2.57
N SER A 24 1.31 -9.91 3.75
CA SER A 24 0.96 -10.57 5.01
C SER A 24 -0.56 -10.74 5.13
N GLU A 25 -1.01 -11.77 5.84
CA GLU A 25 -2.41 -12.19 5.89
C GLU A 25 -3.38 -11.03 6.19
N HIS A 26 -3.08 -10.22 7.20
CA HIS A 26 -3.91 -9.08 7.61
C HIS A 26 -3.97 -7.94 6.58
N LEU A 27 -3.04 -7.92 5.62
CA LEU A 27 -3.00 -6.93 4.55
C LEU A 27 -3.56 -7.46 3.22
N LYS A 28 -3.87 -8.75 3.10
CA LYS A 28 -4.43 -9.35 1.87
C LYS A 28 -5.62 -8.59 1.26
N PRO A 29 -6.56 -8.01 2.04
CA PRO A 29 -7.64 -7.21 1.44
C PRO A 29 -7.15 -6.05 0.56
N PHE A 30 -5.92 -5.58 0.76
CA PHE A 30 -5.32 -4.50 -0.04
C PHE A 30 -4.70 -4.95 -1.36
N GLU A 31 -4.56 -6.25 -1.63
CA GLU A 31 -3.89 -6.76 -2.85
C GLU A 31 -4.45 -6.15 -4.13
N ARG A 32 -5.78 -5.96 -4.19
CA ARG A 32 -6.45 -5.40 -5.37
C ARG A 32 -6.06 -3.95 -5.69
N TYR A 33 -5.42 -3.23 -4.77
CA TYR A 33 -5.01 -1.84 -4.95
C TYR A 33 -3.53 -1.70 -5.30
N LEU A 34 -2.70 -2.71 -4.99
CA LEU A 34 -1.26 -2.63 -5.17
C LEU A 34 -0.85 -2.43 -6.64
N GLY A 35 0.14 -1.56 -6.85
CA GLY A 35 0.67 -1.18 -8.16
C GLY A 35 -0.26 -0.25 -8.95
N LYS A 36 -1.38 0.18 -8.37
CA LYS A 36 -2.35 1.05 -9.04
C LYS A 36 -2.20 2.50 -8.63
N THR A 37 -2.53 3.36 -9.57
CA THR A 37 -2.66 4.79 -9.36
C THR A 37 -4.13 5.17 -9.50
N PHE A 38 -4.62 5.93 -8.53
CA PHE A 38 -5.98 6.44 -8.51
C PHE A 38 -5.94 7.96 -8.60
N LYS A 39 -6.84 8.52 -9.41
CA LYS A 39 -7.06 9.96 -9.50
C LYS A 39 -8.46 10.26 -9.00
N GLY A 40 -8.57 11.10 -7.98
CA GLY A 40 -9.83 11.61 -7.45
C GLY A 40 -9.96 13.10 -7.76
N GLU A 41 -11.15 13.53 -8.18
CA GLU A 41 -11.47 14.95 -8.34
C GLU A 41 -12.22 15.43 -7.10
N PHE A 42 -11.86 16.61 -6.58
CA PHE A 42 -12.53 17.18 -5.41
C PHE A 42 -13.89 17.73 -5.81
N ALA A 43 -14.86 17.70 -4.89
CA ALA A 43 -16.20 18.24 -5.14
C ALA A 43 -16.21 19.76 -5.45
N THR A 44 -15.14 20.47 -5.07
CA THR A 44 -14.93 21.91 -5.34
C THR A 44 -14.18 22.17 -6.65
N SER A 45 -13.77 21.13 -7.37
CA SER A 45 -13.08 21.25 -8.66
C SER A 45 -13.99 21.86 -9.72
N THR A 46 -13.44 22.77 -10.54
CA THR A 46 -14.13 23.31 -11.73
C THR A 46 -13.25 23.19 -12.96
N LYS A 47 -13.80 23.47 -14.15
CA LYS A 47 -13.01 23.47 -15.39
C LYS A 47 -11.90 24.52 -15.39
N GLU A 48 -12.15 25.67 -14.76
CA GLU A 48 -11.24 26.80 -14.69
C GLU A 48 -10.21 26.63 -13.56
N LYS A 49 -10.57 25.90 -12.50
CA LYS A 49 -9.71 25.58 -11.38
C LYS A 49 -9.85 24.10 -11.02
N PRO A 50 -9.21 23.20 -11.80
CA PRO A 50 -9.26 21.78 -11.49
C PRO A 50 -8.53 21.51 -10.19
N VAL A 51 -9.13 20.71 -9.33
CA VAL A 51 -8.53 20.25 -8.08
C VAL A 51 -8.64 18.73 -8.02
N PHE A 52 -7.50 18.06 -8.00
CA PHE A 52 -7.44 16.59 -8.00
C PHE A 52 -6.35 16.07 -7.08
N ASP A 53 -6.56 14.87 -6.56
CA ASP A 53 -5.56 14.10 -5.82
C ASP A 53 -5.19 12.86 -6.63
N VAL A 54 -3.89 12.58 -6.73
CA VAL A 54 -3.37 11.36 -7.33
C VAL A 54 -2.70 10.55 -6.23
N SER A 55 -3.16 9.31 -6.03
CA SER A 55 -2.56 8.38 -5.07
C SER A 55 -1.98 7.15 -5.76
N HIS A 56 -0.80 6.72 -5.34
CA HIS A 56 -0.16 5.49 -5.78
C HIS A 56 0.01 4.53 -4.62
N TRP A 57 -0.41 3.28 -4.81
CA TRP A 57 -0.47 2.27 -3.77
C TRP A 57 0.58 1.19 -4.01
N GLU A 58 1.50 1.04 -3.07
CA GLU A 58 2.64 0.14 -3.18
C GLU A 58 2.74 -0.81 -2.01
N ARG A 59 3.35 -1.95 -2.28
CA ARG A 59 3.80 -2.86 -1.26
C ARG A 59 5.07 -2.29 -0.63
N ALA A 60 5.14 -2.31 0.69
CA ALA A 60 6.32 -1.90 1.44
C ALA A 60 6.73 -2.97 2.46
N LEU A 61 7.97 -2.87 2.94
CA LEU A 61 8.54 -3.74 3.99
C LEU A 61 8.31 -5.24 3.73
N ASN A 62 8.61 -5.70 2.52
CA ASN A 62 8.44 -7.09 2.11
C ASN A 62 7.01 -7.63 2.34
N GLY A 63 5.98 -6.82 2.07
CA GLY A 63 4.57 -7.23 2.21
C GLY A 63 4.00 -7.09 3.62
N ARG A 64 4.77 -6.51 4.55
CA ARG A 64 4.33 -6.20 5.92
C ARG A 64 3.78 -4.79 6.07
N ALA A 65 3.84 -3.99 5.02
CA ALA A 65 3.26 -2.66 4.98
C ALA A 65 2.64 -2.35 3.61
N ILE A 66 1.69 -1.43 3.61
CA ILE A 66 1.20 -0.73 2.42
C ILE A 66 1.71 0.70 2.49
N ARG A 67 2.33 1.18 1.41
CA ARG A 67 2.69 2.58 1.23
C ARG A 67 1.69 3.21 0.28
N ILE A 68 1.14 4.35 0.67
CA ILE A 68 0.24 5.14 -0.17
C ILE A 68 0.84 6.53 -0.25
N MET A 69 1.40 6.88 -1.40
CA MET A 69 1.84 8.25 -1.66
C MET A 69 0.71 8.97 -2.37
N HIS A 70 0.42 10.20 -1.98
CA HIS A 70 -0.56 11.02 -2.70
C HIS A 70 -0.08 12.45 -2.91
N SER A 71 -0.61 13.08 -3.94
CA SER A 71 -0.21 14.39 -4.44
C SER A 71 -1.41 15.12 -5.00
N VAL A 72 -1.75 16.23 -4.35
CA VAL A 72 -2.78 17.17 -4.77
C VAL A 72 -2.16 18.18 -5.73
N ASN A 73 -2.84 18.44 -6.86
CA ASN A 73 -2.48 19.44 -7.86
C ASN A 73 -0.98 19.45 -8.19
N ASP A 74 -0.45 18.30 -8.62
CA ASP A 74 0.94 18.14 -9.06
C ASP A 74 2.00 18.56 -8.01
N GLY A 75 1.66 18.44 -6.71
CA GLY A 75 2.60 18.58 -5.60
C GLY A 75 2.38 19.81 -4.73
N GLU A 76 1.30 20.57 -4.96
CA GLU A 76 0.88 21.68 -4.09
C GLU A 76 0.72 21.21 -2.64
N TYR A 77 0.15 20.02 -2.45
CA TYR A 77 0.08 19.34 -1.17
C TYR A 77 0.31 17.85 -1.37
N GLY A 78 1.17 17.25 -0.56
CA GLY A 78 1.49 15.83 -0.67
C GLY A 78 1.49 15.15 0.68
N GLY A 79 1.42 13.84 0.63
CA GLY A 79 1.62 13.05 1.81
C GLY A 79 1.87 11.58 1.52
N GLU A 80 2.25 10.88 2.57
CA GLU A 80 2.56 9.47 2.53
C GLU A 80 1.94 8.78 3.74
N SER A 81 1.17 7.73 3.49
CA SER A 81 0.64 6.85 4.52
C SER A 81 1.37 5.51 4.49
N ILE A 82 1.80 5.04 5.66
CA ILE A 82 2.28 3.68 5.87
C ILE A 82 1.26 2.93 6.73
N ILE A 83 0.64 1.90 6.18
CA ILE A 83 -0.32 1.03 6.88
C ILE A 83 0.37 -0.28 7.24
N THR A 84 0.26 -0.71 8.50
CA THR A 84 0.80 -1.98 9.00
C THR A 84 -0.20 -2.68 9.90
N TRP A 85 0.05 -3.97 10.19
CA TRP A 85 -0.66 -4.70 11.23
C TRP A 85 0.10 -4.63 12.55
N ASP A 86 -0.55 -4.13 13.60
CA ASP A 86 -0.01 -4.12 14.97
C ASP A 86 -0.50 -5.37 15.72
N VAL A 87 0.44 -6.28 16.00
CA VAL A 87 0.16 -7.55 16.68
C VAL A 87 -0.32 -7.38 18.13
N LYS A 88 0.11 -6.31 18.82
CA LYS A 88 -0.28 -6.06 20.22
C LYS A 88 -1.69 -5.49 20.28
N LYS A 89 -2.06 -4.67 19.30
CA LYS A 89 -3.39 -4.07 19.19
C LYS A 89 -4.39 -4.94 18.43
N ASN A 90 -3.93 -5.99 17.76
CA ASN A 90 -4.74 -6.84 16.88
C ASN A 90 -5.56 -6.01 15.88
N SER A 91 -4.91 -5.03 15.25
CA SER A 91 -5.55 -4.00 14.44
C SER A 91 -4.59 -3.45 13.38
N LEU A 92 -5.15 -2.93 12.28
CA LEU A 92 -4.38 -2.10 11.36
C LEU A 92 -4.05 -0.79 12.05
N VAL A 93 -2.85 -0.30 11.82
CA VAL A 93 -2.40 1.04 12.24
C VAL A 93 -1.79 1.75 11.05
N SER A 94 -1.88 3.07 11.06
CA SER A 94 -1.22 3.88 10.04
C SER A 94 -0.56 5.12 10.61
N SER A 95 0.49 5.57 9.94
CA SER A 95 1.10 6.87 10.12
C SER A 95 1.03 7.61 8.78
N TYR A 96 0.55 8.85 8.82
CA TYR A 96 0.42 9.75 7.68
C TYR A 96 1.32 10.96 7.87
N PHE A 97 2.21 11.19 6.91
CA PHE A 97 3.18 12.29 6.87
C PHE A 97 2.80 13.25 5.76
N THR A 98 2.96 14.55 5.98
CA THR A 98 2.50 15.57 5.03
C THR A 98 3.58 16.58 4.70
N THR A 99 3.50 17.18 3.51
CA THR A 99 4.38 18.30 3.14
C THR A 99 4.08 19.56 3.98
N ALA A 100 2.93 19.62 4.65
CA ALA A 100 2.57 20.68 5.59
C ALA A 100 3.22 20.52 6.98
N GLY A 101 4.08 19.51 7.17
CA GLY A 101 4.94 19.40 8.36
C GLY A 101 4.27 18.78 9.60
N PHE A 102 3.12 18.12 9.43
CA PHE A 102 2.47 17.39 10.52
C PHE A 102 2.40 15.90 10.25
N THR A 103 2.14 15.13 11.31
CA THR A 103 1.96 13.68 11.26
C THR A 103 0.71 13.28 12.01
N THR A 104 -0.06 12.37 11.44
CA THR A 104 -1.25 11.79 12.09
C THR A 104 -1.08 10.28 12.20
N ASN A 105 -1.46 9.72 13.35
CA ASN A 105 -1.50 8.27 13.53
C ASN A 105 -2.96 7.83 13.68
N ALA A 106 -3.31 6.72 13.04
CA ALA A 106 -4.64 6.13 13.13
C ALA A 106 -4.56 4.65 13.51
N TYR A 107 -5.62 4.17 14.16
CA TYR A 107 -5.89 2.75 14.39
C TYR A 107 -7.27 2.42 13.80
N TYR A 108 -7.40 1.27 13.15
CA TYR A 108 -8.63 0.90 12.47
C TYR A 108 -9.39 -0.16 13.27
N ILE A 109 -10.66 0.11 13.56
CA ILE A 109 -11.55 -0.88 14.17
C ILE A 109 -12.23 -1.65 13.03
N LEU A 110 -11.79 -2.89 12.80
CA LEU A 110 -12.44 -3.79 11.86
C LEU A 110 -13.72 -4.31 12.51
N ARG A 111 -14.89 -3.97 11.95
CA ARG A 111 -16.19 -4.52 12.36
C ARG A 111 -16.78 -5.30 11.20
N THR A 112 -17.16 -6.54 11.44
CA THR A 112 -17.99 -7.29 10.50
C THR A 112 -19.41 -6.72 10.58
N ILE A 113 -19.95 -6.29 9.45
CA ILE A 113 -21.35 -5.89 9.34
C ILE A 113 -22.09 -7.17 8.91
N ASN A 114 -22.88 -7.73 9.83
CA ASN A 114 -23.77 -8.87 9.56
C ASN A 114 -25.13 -8.37 9.06
#